data_AF-A0A7W3ZA80-F1
#
_entry.id   AF-A0A7W3ZA80-F1
#
_cell.length_a   1.000
_cell.length_b   1.000
_cell.length_c   1.000
_cell.angle_alpha   90.00
_cell.angle_beta   90.00
_cell.angle_gamma   90.00
#
_symmetry.space_group_name_H-M   'P 1'
#
loop_
_entity.id
_entity.type
_entity.pdbx_description
1 polymer ?
#
loop_
_entity_poly.entity_id
_entity_poly.type
_entity_poly.pdbx_seq_one_letter_code
_entity_poly.pdbx_strand_id
1 'polypeptide(L)' 'MIAAQLTCSQKLDDRGEGQDRFVTLVFTTEYILGYHDDLATEIPAASLSITVKGSAADLFEIGQPYDVNITEEEE' A
#
# COMPACT_ATOMS: atom_id res chain seq x y z
N MET A 1 11.97 -6.29 11.12
CA MET A 1 10.98 -5.20 10.98
C MET A 1 11.49 -4.20 9.96
N ILE A 2 10.74 -3.97 8.88
CA ILE A 2 11.06 -3.00 7.83
C ILE A 2 9.98 -1.91 7.88
N ALA A 3 10.38 -0.65 8.04
CA ALA A 3 9.49 0.49 7.91
C ALA A 3 9.61 1.04 6.48
N ALA A 4 8.47 1.27 5.83
CA ALA A 4 8.42 1.83 4.48
C ALA A 4 7.28 2.83 4.37
N GLN A 5 7.45 3.84 3.52
CA GLN A 5 6.37 4.74 3.14
C GLN A 5 5.78 4.31 1.81
N LEU A 6 4.47 4.12 1.78
CA LEU A 6 3.70 3.73 0.63
C LEU A 6 2.71 4.83 0.28
N THR A 7 2.66 5.22 -0.98
CA THR A 7 1.65 6.17 -1.48
C THR A 7 0.58 5.40 -2.21
N CYS A 8 -0.70 5.61 -1.84
CA CYS A 8 -1.81 5.00 -2.56
C CYS A 8 -1.89 5.63 -3.95
N SER A 9 -1.56 4.87 -4.99
CA SER A 9 -1.50 5.37 -6.35
C SER A 9 -2.85 5.24 -7.07
N GLN A 10 -3.60 4.19 -6.79
CA GLN A 10 -4.87 3.90 -7.46
C GLN A 10 -5.86 3.16 -6.57
N LYS A 11 -7.14 3.34 -6.88
CA LYS A 11 -8.25 2.51 -6.40
C LYS A 11 -8.99 1.92 -7.59
N LEU A 12 -9.02 0.59 -7.67
CA LEU A 12 -9.74 -0.14 -8.70
C LEU A 12 -10.97 -0.77 -8.05
N ASP A 13 -12.16 -0.30 -8.41
CA ASP A 13 -13.41 -0.91 -7.95
C ASP A 13 -13.64 -2.18 -8.78
N ASP A 14 -13.43 -3.34 -8.15
CA ASP A 14 -13.33 -4.60 -8.88
C ASP A 14 -14.68 -5.33 -8.93
N ARG A 15 -15.49 -5.30 -7.86
CA ARG A 15 -16.74 -6.08 -7.76
C ARG A 15 -17.72 -5.51 -6.72
N GLY A 16 -19.01 -5.52 -7.05
CA GLY A 16 -20.11 -5.32 -6.10
C GLY A 16 -20.68 -3.89 -6.06
N GLU A 17 -21.80 -3.71 -5.35
CA GLU A 17 -22.42 -2.41 -5.10
C GLU A 17 -22.68 -2.23 -3.59
N GLY A 18 -22.60 -1.00 -3.10
CA GLY A 18 -22.91 -0.68 -1.70
C GLY A 18 -21.99 -1.40 -0.71
N GLN A 19 -22.57 -2.21 0.19
CA GLN A 19 -21.83 -2.85 1.27
C GLN A 19 -21.01 -4.07 0.85
N ASP A 20 -21.30 -4.68 -0.31
CA ASP A 20 -20.58 -5.84 -0.81
C ASP A 20 -19.55 -5.46 -1.88
N ARG A 21 -19.26 -4.16 -2.01
CA ARG A 21 -18.23 -3.66 -2.92
C ARG A 21 -16.83 -4.01 -2.40
N PHE A 22 -15.94 -4.39 -3.32
CA PHE A 22 -14.53 -4.65 -3.08
C PHE A 22 -13.69 -3.72 -3.93
N VAL A 23 -12.71 -3.11 -3.29
CA VAL A 23 -11.81 -2.15 -3.94
C VAL A 23 -10.40 -2.65 -3.76
N THR A 24 -9.69 -2.76 -4.88
CA THR A 24 -8.27 -3.05 -4.92
C THR A 24 -7.51 -1.73 -4.81
N LEU A 25 -6.77 -1.57 -3.72
CA LEU A 25 -5.89 -0.45 -3.45
C LEU A 25 -4.50 -0.80 -3.95
N VAL A 26 -3.97 0.04 -4.83
CA VAL A 26 -2.61 -0.09 -5.35
C VAL A 26 -1.73 0.94 -4.67
N PHE A 27 -0.61 0.49 -4.14
CA PHE A 27 0.37 1.32 -3.47
C PHE A 27 1.71 1.24 -4.18
N THR A 28 2.38 2.38 -4.29
CA THR A 28 3.75 2.49 -4.78
C THR A 28 4.66 2.86 -3.63
N THR A 29 5.81 2.18 -3.54
CA THR A 29 6.88 2.58 -2.63
C THR A 29 7.50 3.89 -3.10
N GLU A 30 7.52 4.88 -2.21
CA GLU A 30 8.35 6.07 -2.40
C GLU A 30 9.54 5.96 -1.46
N TYR A 31 10.66 5.46 -1.98
CA TYR A 31 11.92 5.48 -1.23
C TYR A 31 12.39 6.94 -1.18
N ILE A 32 12.22 7.59 -0.04
CA ILE A 32 12.84 8.89 0.21
C ILE A 32 14.36 8.63 0.24
N LEU A 33 15.04 9.03 -0.83
CA LEU A 33 16.50 9.01 -0.96
C LEU A 33 17.12 9.63 0.30
N GLY A 34 17.81 8.80 1.09
CA GLY A 34 18.49 9.21 2.32
C GLY A 34 18.20 8.40 3.57
N TYR A 35 17.13 7.59 3.61
CA TYR A 35 16.83 6.74 4.78
C TYR A 35 17.00 5.23 4.54
N HIS A 36 16.94 4.75 3.29
CA HIS A 36 16.99 3.31 2.94
C HIS A 36 17.64 3.04 1.57
N ASP A 37 18.85 3.58 1.33
CA ASP A 37 19.55 3.47 0.04
C ASP A 37 19.84 2.01 -0.38
N ASP A 38 20.14 1.15 0.59
CA ASP A 38 20.39 -0.27 0.35
C ASP A 38 19.10 -1.00 -0.11
N LEU A 39 17.97 -0.70 0.53
CA LEU A 39 16.67 -1.32 0.25
C LEU A 39 16.06 -0.86 -1.08
N ALA A 40 16.27 0.41 -1.44
CA ALA A 40 15.89 0.94 -2.75
C ALA A 40 16.65 0.25 -3.90
N THR A 41 17.87 -0.24 -3.62
CA THR A 41 18.70 -0.98 -4.59
C THR A 41 18.23 -2.44 -4.72
N GLU A 42 17.80 -3.05 -3.63
CA GLU A 42 17.37 -4.46 -3.61
C GLU A 42 15.96 -4.68 -4.13
N ILE A 43 15.04 -3.73 -3.92
CA ILE A 43 13.63 -3.86 -4.33
C ILE A 43 13.19 -2.63 -5.15
N PRO A 44 13.77 -2.42 -6.34
CA PRO A 44 13.37 -1.31 -7.19
C PRO A 44 11.90 -1.47 -7.61
N ALA A 45 11.11 -0.44 -7.36
CA ALA A 45 9.69 -0.37 -7.73
C ALA A 45 8.78 -1.44 -7.07
N ALA A 46 8.98 -1.71 -5.78
CA ALA A 46 7.99 -2.47 -5.01
C ALA A 46 6.59 -1.82 -5.12
N SER A 47 5.62 -2.64 -5.49
CA SER A 47 4.20 -2.28 -5.47
C SER A 47 3.45 -3.27 -4.59
N LEU A 48 2.53 -2.75 -3.80
CA LEU A 48 1.66 -3.55 -2.96
C LEU A 48 0.22 -3.36 -3.46
N SER A 49 -0.48 -4.46 -3.67
CA SER A 49 -1.88 -4.46 -4.05
C SER A 49 -2.68 -5.23 -3.00
N ILE A 50 -3.69 -4.60 -2.42
CA ILE A 50 -4.58 -5.22 -1.44
C ILE A 50 -6.03 -5.02 -1.86
N THR A 51 -6.82 -6.08 -1.79
CA THR A 51 -8.26 -5.98 -2.00
C THR A 51 -8.95 -5.90 -0.64
N VAL A 52 -9.68 -4.81 -0.41
CA VAL A 52 -10.41 -4.58 0.84
C VAL A 52 -11.88 -4.36 0.58
N LYS A 53 -12.70 -4.54 1.62
CA LYS A 53 -14.12 -4.15 1.58
C LYS A 53 -14.21 -2.64 1.35
N GLY A 54 -15.14 -2.19 0.51
CA GLY A 54 -15.15 -0.80 0.06
C GLY A 54 -15.31 0.25 1.16
N SER A 55 -15.94 -0.07 2.29
CA SER A 55 -15.99 0.85 3.44
C SER A 55 -14.61 1.06 4.07
N ALA A 56 -13.73 0.06 4.05
CA ALA A 56 -12.35 0.21 4.49
C ALA A 56 -11.51 0.95 3.44
N ALA A 57 -11.83 0.80 2.15
CA ALA A 57 -11.17 1.54 1.08
C ALA A 57 -11.37 3.05 1.16
N ASP A 58 -12.47 3.53 1.76
CA ASP A 58 -12.73 4.96 1.96
C ASP A 58 -11.76 5.61 2.97
N LEU A 59 -11.06 4.82 3.78
CA LEU A 59 -10.03 5.31 4.72
C LEU A 59 -8.72 5.67 4.03
N PHE A 60 -8.54 5.28 2.77
CA PHE A 60 -7.33 5.53 1.99
C PHE A 60 -7.60 6.64 0.98
N GLU A 61 -6.67 7.55 0.74
CA GLU A 61 -6.79 8.60 -0.27
C GLU A 61 -5.67 8.47 -1.30
N ILE A 62 -6.02 8.64 -2.59
CA ILE A 62 -5.04 8.60 -3.67
C ILE A 62 -4.07 9.77 -3.50
N GLY A 63 -2.78 9.49 -3.57
CA GLY A 63 -1.70 10.47 -3.38
C GLY A 63 -1.34 10.72 -1.91
N GLN A 64 -2.06 10.12 -0.95
CA GLN A 64 -1.70 10.20 0.46
C GLN A 64 -0.61 9.16 0.80
N PRO A 65 0.47 9.57 1.49
CA PRO A 65 1.48 8.65 2.00
C PRO A 65 0.99 7.96 3.27
N TYR A 66 1.33 6.69 3.41
CA TYR A 66 1.04 5.85 4.56
C TYR A 66 2.31 5.12 5.01
N ASP A 67 2.55 5.11 6.31
CA ASP A 67 3.65 4.34 6.88
C ASP A 67 3.21 2.88 7.10
N VAL A 68 4.01 1.95 6.59
CA VAL A 68 3.78 0.52 6.74
C VAL A 68 4.96 -0.10 7.48
N ASN A 69 4.63 -0.91 8.48
CA ASN A 69 5.59 -1.72 9.20
C ASN A 69 5.40 -3.18 8.78
N ILE A 70 6.43 -3.73 8.14
CA ILE A 70 6.50 -5.16 7.82
C ILE A 70 7.18 -5.84 9.00
N THR A 71 6.40 -6.59 9.76
CA THR A 71 6.87 -7.45 10.85
C THR A 71 6.93 -8.89 10.35
N GLU A 72 8.00 -9.61 10.67
CA GLU A 72 7.98 -11.06 10.55
C GLU A 72 6.98 -11.58 11.59
N GLU A 73 6.06 -12.46 11.19
CA GLU A 73 5.21 -13.17 12.15
C GLU A 73 6.14 -14.06 12.99
N GLU A 74 6.20 -13.83 14.30
CA GLU A 74 6.80 -14.77 15.23
C GLU A 74 5.81 -15.95 15.38
N GLU A 75 6.23 -17.15 14.95
CA GLU A 75 5.46 -18.42 15.07
C GLU A 75 5.13 -18.79 16.53
#